data_AF-A0AAV7PHZ3-F1
#
_entry.id   AF-A0AAV7PHZ3-F1
#
_cell.length_a   1.000
_cell.length_b   1.000
_cell.length_c   1.000
_cell.angle_alpha   90.00
_cell.angle_beta   90.00
_cell.angle_gamma   90.00
#
_symmetry.space_group_name_H-M   'P 1'
#
loop_
_entity.id
_entity.type
_entity.pdbx_description
1 polymer ?
#
loop_
_entity_poly.entity_id
_entity_poly.type
_entity_poly.pdbx_seq_one_letter_code
_entity_poly.pdbx_strand_id
1 'polypeptide(L)'
;MVHQFHNGMLAQVLDVGDSSNVFPVPNGVKQGCVLAPMLFSMMFLAMLSDAFCGDEEISIKIRYRTDGRIFNLQRLQAKTKIEEDSVHNFLFVDDCVLNAATEAHMQQSMNYCL
;
A
#
# COMPACT_ATOMS: atom_id res chain seq x y z
N MET A 1 0.62 -11.87 -23.84
CA MET A 1 -0.70 -11.75 -23.18
C MET A 1 -0.51 -12.22 -21.75
N VAL A 2 -0.91 -11.41 -20.75
CA VAL A 2 -0.82 -11.81 -19.33
C VAL A 2 -2.01 -12.71 -19.01
N HIS A 3 -1.77 -13.91 -18.50
CA HIS A 3 -2.83 -14.83 -18.07
C HIS A 3 -3.18 -14.59 -16.60
N GLN A 4 -4.46 -14.74 -16.23
CA GLN A 4 -4.92 -14.63 -14.85
C GLN A 4 -4.33 -15.74 -13.98
N PHE A 5 -3.87 -15.39 -12.79
CA PHE A 5 -3.26 -16.34 -11.83
C PHE A 5 -4.24 -17.40 -11.29
N HIS A 6 -5.55 -17.15 -11.38
CA HIS A 6 -6.60 -18.06 -10.93
C HIS A 6 -7.26 -18.84 -12.08
N ASN A 7 -6.73 -18.79 -13.30
CA ASN A 7 -7.35 -19.51 -14.42
C ASN A 7 -7.35 -21.03 -14.16
N GLY A 8 -8.54 -21.65 -14.18
CA GLY A 8 -8.72 -23.07 -13.85
C GLY A 8 -8.52 -23.42 -12.37
N MET A 9 -8.42 -22.42 -11.48
CA MET A 9 -8.26 -22.65 -10.05
C MET A 9 -9.56 -23.18 -9.44
N LEU A 10 -9.43 -24.26 -8.67
CA LEU A 10 -10.51 -24.85 -7.88
C LEU A 10 -10.13 -24.78 -6.40
N ALA A 11 -11.12 -24.54 -5.54
CA ALA A 11 -10.99 -24.54 -4.10
C ALA A 11 -11.96 -25.53 -3.46
N GLN A 12 -11.62 -25.93 -2.25
CA GLN A 12 -12.43 -26.76 -1.37
C GLN A 12 -12.23 -26.27 0.05
N VAL A 13 -13.33 -26.15 0.81
CA VAL A 13 -13.28 -25.76 2.22
C VAL A 13 -13.27 -27.02 3.07
N LEU A 14 -12.35 -27.09 4.02
CA LEU A 14 -12.26 -28.15 5.03
C LEU A 14 -12.71 -27.55 6.36
N ASP A 15 -13.70 -28.17 7.00
CA ASP A 15 -14.18 -27.77 8.32
C ASP A 15 -14.42 -28.99 9.20
N VAL A 16 -13.74 -29.04 10.35
CA VAL A 16 -13.83 -30.09 11.40
C VAL A 16 -14.08 -31.52 10.87
N GLY A 17 -13.36 -31.92 9.82
CA GLY A 17 -13.38 -33.28 9.27
C GLY A 17 -14.27 -33.48 8.03
N ASP A 18 -15.13 -32.53 7.70
CA ASP A 18 -15.92 -32.54 6.46
C ASP A 18 -15.30 -31.61 5.41
N SER A 19 -15.52 -31.97 4.14
CA SER A 19 -15.04 -31.20 2.99
C SER A 19 -16.21 -30.76 2.13
N SER A 20 -16.22 -29.50 1.70
CA SER A 20 -17.20 -29.02 0.72
C SER A 20 -17.05 -29.74 -0.62
N ASN A 21 -18.04 -29.59 -1.51
CA ASN A 21 -17.78 -29.85 -2.92
C ASN A 21 -16.72 -28.88 -3.45
N VAL A 22 -16.00 -29.31 -4.49
CA VAL A 22 -15.01 -28.48 -5.17
C VAL A 22 -15.72 -27.40 -5.99
N PHE A 23 -15.25 -26.15 -5.91
CA PHE A 23 -15.83 -25.02 -6.64
C PHE A 23 -14.76 -24.16 -7.30
N PRO A 24 -15.06 -23.48 -8.43
CA PRO A 24 -14.10 -22.62 -9.11
C PRO A 24 -13.82 -21.34 -8.31
N VAL A 25 -12.58 -20.87 -8.40
CA VAL A 25 -12.13 -19.60 -7.81
C VAL A 25 -12.05 -18.56 -8.93
N PRO A 26 -13.05 -17.68 -9.07
CA PRO A 26 -13.12 -16.75 -10.19
C PRO A 26 -12.18 -15.56 -10.06
N ASN A 27 -11.61 -15.32 -8.88
CA ASN A 27 -10.73 -14.17 -8.58
C ASN A 27 -9.76 -14.50 -7.44
N GLY A 28 -8.68 -13.72 -7.35
CA GLY A 28 -7.68 -13.86 -6.28
C GLY A 28 -6.52 -14.79 -6.66
N VAL A 29 -5.75 -15.18 -5.65
CA VAL A 29 -4.50 -15.95 -5.77
C VAL A 29 -4.40 -16.89 -4.58
N LYS A 30 -3.74 -18.04 -4.74
CA LYS A 30 -3.61 -19.03 -3.66
C LYS A 30 -2.86 -18.42 -2.47
N GLN A 31 -3.39 -18.55 -1.26
CA GLN A 31 -2.63 -18.23 -0.05
C GLN A 31 -1.37 -19.12 0.02
N GLY A 32 -0.23 -18.53 0.36
CA GLY A 32 1.08 -19.19 0.29
C GLY A 32 1.74 -19.12 -1.09
N CYS A 33 1.13 -18.46 -2.07
CA CYS A 33 1.84 -18.04 -3.27
C CYS A 33 2.85 -16.94 -2.90
N VAL A 34 4.13 -17.21 -3.08
CA VAL A 34 5.22 -16.29 -2.72
C VAL A 34 5.11 -14.94 -3.43
N LEU A 35 4.55 -14.92 -4.65
CA LEU A 35 4.42 -13.70 -5.47
C LEU A 35 3.12 -12.92 -5.24
N ALA A 36 2.10 -13.55 -4.64
CA ALA A 36 0.79 -12.94 -4.44
C ALA A 36 0.85 -11.65 -3.60
N PRO A 37 1.51 -11.64 -2.42
CA PRO A 37 1.74 -10.43 -1.64
C PRO A 37 2.37 -9.29 -2.44
N MET A 38 3.46 -9.56 -3.16
CA MET A 38 4.19 -8.55 -3.92
C MET A 38 3.32 -7.92 -5.02
N LEU A 39 2.61 -8.75 -5.79
CA LEU A 39 1.76 -8.27 -6.88
C LEU A 39 0.58 -7.45 -6.35
N PHE A 40 0.00 -7.87 -5.22
CA PHE A 40 -1.03 -7.10 -4.55
C PHE A 40 -0.49 -5.73 -4.10
N SER A 41 0.63 -5.70 -3.39
CA SER A 41 1.24 -4.44 -2.94
C SER A 41 1.58 -3.50 -4.10
N MET A 42 2.07 -4.03 -5.23
CA MET A 42 2.36 -3.23 -6.42
C MET A 42 1.10 -2.62 -7.04
N MET A 43 0.04 -3.43 -7.20
CA MET A 43 -1.24 -2.96 -7.73
C MET A 43 -1.83 -1.90 -6.81
N PHE A 44 -1.84 -2.18 -5.50
CA PHE A 44 -2.42 -1.31 -4.51
C PHE A 44 -1.65 0.01 -4.37
N LEU A 45 -0.31 -0.04 -4.42
CA LEU A 45 0.51 1.17 -4.46
C LEU A 45 0.20 2.02 -5.69
N ALA A 46 0.08 1.41 -6.87
CA ALA A 46 -0.28 2.13 -8.09
C ALA A 46 -1.65 2.79 -8.00
N MET A 47 -2.65 2.10 -7.42
CA MET A 47 -3.97 2.67 -7.17
C MET A 47 -3.92 3.85 -6.21
N LEU A 48 -3.19 3.75 -5.10
CA LEU A 48 -3.03 4.85 -4.16
C LEU A 48 -2.27 6.04 -4.79
N SER A 49 -1.22 5.78 -5.57
CA SER A 49 -0.50 6.82 -6.29
C SER A 49 -1.40 7.58 -7.27
N ASP A 50 -2.31 6.89 -7.97
CA ASP A 50 -3.29 7.52 -8.86
C ASP A 50 -4.35 8.30 -8.05
N ALA A 51 -4.88 7.70 -6.98
CA ALA A 51 -5.91 8.31 -6.15
C ALA A 51 -5.45 9.60 -5.44
N PHE A 52 -4.18 9.68 -5.04
CA PHE A 52 -3.60 10.88 -4.45
C PHE A 52 -2.91 11.81 -5.46
N CYS A 53 -2.96 11.49 -6.76
CA CYS A 53 -2.30 12.28 -7.79
C CYS A 53 -2.91 13.69 -7.87
N GLY A 54 -2.14 14.69 -7.45
CA GLY A 54 -2.54 16.11 -7.47
C GLY A 54 -3.00 16.66 -6.11
N ASP A 55 -3.14 15.83 -5.08
CA ASP A 55 -3.62 16.23 -3.76
C ASP A 55 -2.53 16.16 -2.68
N GLU A 56 -1.44 16.90 -2.92
CA GLU A 56 -0.29 16.97 -2.01
C GLU A 56 -0.65 17.53 -0.61
N GLU A 57 -1.74 18.31 -0.50
CA GLU A 57 -2.21 18.88 0.77
C GLU A 57 -2.73 17.81 1.75
N ILE A 58 -3.19 16.68 1.24
CA ILE A 58 -3.75 15.60 2.06
C ILE A 58 -2.64 14.82 2.79
N SER A 59 -1.40 14.89 2.28
CA SER A 59 -0.25 14.15 2.79
C SER A 59 0.39 14.75 4.05
N ILE A 60 1.30 13.98 4.66
CA ILE A 60 2.26 14.52 5.63
C ILE A 60 3.54 14.89 4.90
N LYS A 61 3.91 16.17 4.96
CA LYS A 61 5.19 16.67 4.43
C LYS A 61 6.34 16.32 5.35
N ILE A 62 7.36 15.66 4.80
CA ILE A 62 8.58 15.28 5.50
C ILE A 62 9.74 16.06 4.89
N ARG A 63 10.45 16.82 5.74
CA ARG A 63 11.72 17.44 5.38
C ARG A 63 12.85 16.52 5.80
N TYR A 64 13.69 16.14 4.84
CA TYR A 64 14.79 15.24 5.06
C TYR A 64 16.06 15.72 4.37
N ARG A 65 17.15 14.98 4.63
CA ARG A 65 18.45 15.26 4.05
C ARG A 65 19.29 13.99 4.02
N THR A 66 19.94 13.73 2.89
CA THR A 66 20.67 12.48 2.64
C THR A 66 22.16 12.54 3.03
N ASP A 67 22.72 13.73 3.33
CA ASP A 67 24.16 13.89 3.63
C ASP A 67 24.52 13.82 5.13
N GLY A 68 25.57 13.07 5.44
CA GLY A 68 26.16 12.91 6.78
C GLY A 68 25.37 12.03 7.76
N ARG A 69 25.68 12.10 9.07
CA ARG A 69 25.13 11.18 10.07
C ARG A 69 23.67 11.50 10.44
N ILE A 70 22.87 10.44 10.65
CA ILE A 70 21.41 10.46 10.88
C ILE A 70 20.96 11.34 12.07
N PHE A 71 21.74 11.40 13.17
CA PHE A 71 21.28 11.99 14.44
C PHE A 71 21.64 13.47 14.66
N ASN A 72 22.00 14.23 13.62
CA ASN A 72 22.26 15.66 13.77
C ASN A 72 21.07 16.51 13.30
N LEU A 73 20.07 16.66 14.17
CA LEU A 73 18.83 17.39 13.90
C LEU A 73 19.02 18.89 13.63
N GLN A 74 20.09 19.52 14.14
CA GLN A 74 20.40 20.92 13.83
C GLN A 74 20.57 21.14 12.32
N ARG A 75 20.97 20.11 11.58
CA ARG A 75 21.13 20.20 10.13
C ARG A 75 19.81 20.24 9.38
N LEU A 76 18.69 19.81 9.99
CA LEU A 76 17.34 20.01 9.41
C LEU A 76 16.87 21.47 9.48
N GLN A 77 17.56 22.30 10.26
CA GLN A 77 17.33 23.75 10.32
C GLN A 77 18.15 24.52 9.26
N ALA A 78 19.09 23.86 8.60
CA ALA A 78 19.88 24.47 7.53
C ALA A 78 19.00 24.74 6.30
N LYS A 79 19.23 25.85 5.60
CA LYS A 79 18.45 26.21 4.39
C LYS A 79 18.93 25.52 3.12
N THR A 80 20.09 24.86 3.16
CA THR A 80 20.72 24.23 2.01
C THR A 80 20.69 22.71 2.15
N LYS A 81 20.58 22.02 1.01
CA LYS A 81 20.58 20.54 0.92
C LYS A 81 19.39 19.87 1.65
N ILE A 82 18.34 20.61 1.99
CA ILE A 82 17.09 20.03 2.50
C ILE A 82 16.23 19.65 1.32
N GLU A 83 15.69 18.45 1.36
CA GLU A 83 14.67 17.95 0.44
C GLU A 83 13.35 17.81 1.21
N GLU A 84 12.25 17.92 0.50
CA GLU A 84 10.90 17.74 1.03
C GLU A 84 10.20 16.68 0.17
N ASP A 85 9.51 15.77 0.84
CA ASP A 85 8.69 14.74 0.19
C ASP A 85 7.37 14.58 0.96
N SER A 86 6.38 14.05 0.27
CA SER A 86 5.01 13.92 0.76
C SER A 86 4.69 12.45 0.99
N VAL A 87 4.32 12.10 2.23
CA VAL A 87 3.98 10.72 2.59
C VAL A 87 2.48 10.59 2.79
N HIS A 88 1.84 9.86 1.89
CA HIS A 88 0.40 9.59 1.90
C HIS A 88 0.06 8.28 2.60
N ASN A 89 0.93 7.26 2.50
CA ASN A 89 0.66 5.93 2.99
C ASN A 89 1.94 5.17 3.34
N PHE A 90 1.79 4.14 4.19
CA PHE A 90 2.78 3.11 4.44
C PHE A 90 2.18 1.75 4.12
N LEU A 91 2.77 1.04 3.16
CA LEU A 91 2.33 -0.30 2.75
C LEU A 91 3.22 -1.37 3.36
N PHE A 92 2.59 -2.43 3.86
CA PHE A 92 3.24 -3.66 4.25
C PHE A 92 2.41 -4.85 3.81
N VAL A 93 2.82 -5.52 2.73
CA VAL A 93 2.08 -6.66 2.16
C VAL A 93 0.63 -6.25 1.83
N ASP A 94 -0.36 -6.77 2.54
CA ASP A 94 -1.77 -6.46 2.41
C ASP A 94 -2.25 -5.34 3.36
N ASP A 95 -1.42 -4.95 4.34
CA ASP A 95 -1.72 -3.86 5.26
C ASP A 95 -1.31 -2.50 4.68
N CYS A 96 -2.15 -1.51 4.95
CA CYS A 96 -1.90 -0.11 4.59
C CYS A 96 -2.33 0.81 5.72
N VAL A 97 -1.45 1.77 6.03
CA VAL A 97 -1.77 2.89 6.90
C VAL A 97 -1.75 4.16 6.08
N LEU A 98 -2.89 4.86 6.02
CA LEU A 98 -2.99 6.20 5.43
C LEU A 98 -2.56 7.23 6.47
N ASN A 99 -1.90 8.30 6.00
CA ASN A 99 -1.44 9.39 6.85
C ASN A 99 -1.94 10.72 6.33
N ALA A 100 -2.38 11.58 7.25
CA ALA A 100 -2.80 12.93 6.93
C ALA A 100 -2.46 13.88 8.08
N ALA A 101 -2.22 15.16 7.76
CA ALA A 101 -1.90 16.18 8.76
C ALA A 101 -3.11 16.62 9.60
N THR A 102 -4.34 16.38 9.11
CA THR A 102 -5.58 16.78 9.76
C THR A 102 -6.63 15.68 9.68
N GLU A 103 -7.60 15.70 10.58
CA GLU A 103 -8.75 14.77 10.56
C GLU A 103 -9.56 14.92 9.25
N ALA A 104 -9.77 16.14 8.77
CA ALA A 104 -10.48 16.40 7.51
C ALA A 104 -9.77 15.75 6.32
N HIS A 105 -8.44 15.90 6.25
CA HIS A 105 -7.62 15.26 5.20
C HIS A 105 -7.60 13.73 5.37
N MET A 106 -7.66 13.21 6.59
CA MET A 106 -7.79 11.77 6.83
C MET A 106 -9.12 11.24 6.28
N GLN A 107 -10.22 11.95 6.54
CA GLN A 107 -11.52 11.58 6.02
C GLN A 107 -11.55 11.64 4.48
N GLN A 108 -10.91 12.66 3.88
CA GLN A 108 -10.77 12.75 2.42
C GLN A 108 -9.92 11.59 1.85
N SER A 109 -8.83 11.22 2.52
CA SER A 109 -7.99 10.07 2.14
C SER A 109 -8.78 8.77 2.14
N MET A 110 -9.64 8.57 3.14
CA MET A 110 -10.51 7.39 3.21
C MET A 110 -11.53 7.37 2.07
N ASN A 111 -12.08 8.53 1.69
CA ASN A 111 -13.03 8.63 0.57
C ASN A 111 -12.40 8.33 -0.80
N TYR A 112 -11.07 8.40 -0.92
CA TYR A 112 -10.34 7.98 -2.13
C TYR A 112 -10.09 6.47 -2.18
N CYS A 113 -10.08 5.80 -1.03
CA CYS A 113 -9.76 4.38 -0.92
C CYS A 113 -10.99 3.48 -0.78
N LEU A 114 -12.14 4.02 -0.38
CA LEU A 114 -13.42 3.32 -0.16
C LEU A 114 -14.51 3.83 -1.11
#